data_AF-A0A534A6L4-F1
#
_entry.id   AF-A0A534A6L4-F1
#
_cell.length_a   1.000
_cell.length_b   1.000
_cell.length_c   1.000
_cell.angle_alpha   90.00
_cell.angle_beta   90.00
_cell.angle_gamma   90.00
#
_symmetry.space_group_name_H-M   'P 1'
#
loop_
_entity.id
_entity.type
_entity.pdbx_description
1 polymer ?
#
loop_
_entity_poly.entity_id
_entity_poly.type
_entity_poly.pdbx_seq_one_letter_code
_entity_poly.pdbx_strand_id
1 'polypeptide(L)'
;MLETLATTWLSLPDYARSTAWILVITVVLIVCVALLTLWERKVIGWMQLRRGPNRVRIFGLLPGVGQPFADVIKLLVKEVIIPANSNKFLFRLAPIIALVPALAAWAVIP
;
A
#
# COMPACT_ATOMS: atom_id res chain seq x y z
N MET A 1 30.02 8.73 -11.58
CA MET A 1 28.99 7.70 -11.26
C MET A 1 27.60 8.31 -11.09
N LEU A 2 27.43 9.36 -10.27
CA LEU A 2 26.13 10.05 -10.18
C LEU A 2 25.73 10.77 -11.47
N GLU A 3 26.67 11.42 -12.16
CA GLU A 3 26.38 12.10 -13.43
C GLU A 3 26.13 11.12 -14.59
N THR A 4 26.79 9.96 -14.57
CA THR A 4 26.52 8.88 -15.53
C THR A 4 25.13 8.28 -15.32
N LEU A 5 24.66 8.20 -14.07
CA LEU A 5 23.29 7.75 -13.78
C LEU A 5 22.25 8.80 -14.20
N ALA A 6 22.50 10.09 -13.95
CA ALA A 6 21.59 11.16 -14.34
C ALA A 6 21.44 11.26 -15.88
N THR A 7 22.54 11.12 -16.62
CA THR A 7 22.53 11.12 -18.09
C THR A 7 21.82 9.89 -18.66
N THR A 8 22.01 8.70 -18.07
CA THR A 8 21.23 7.51 -18.47
C THR A 8 19.74 7.65 -18.20
N TRP A 9 19.35 8.27 -17.09
CA TRP A 9 17.94 8.54 -16.76
C TRP A 9 17.28 9.56 -17.70
N LEU A 10 18.03 10.59 -18.09
CA LEU A 10 17.58 11.59 -19.05
C LEU A 10 17.52 11.06 -20.49
N SER A 11 18.28 9.99 -20.80
CA SER A 11 18.25 9.32 -22.11
C SER A 11 17.06 8.38 -22.30
N LEU A 12 16.35 8.01 -21.22
CA LEU A 12 15.16 7.17 -21.31
C LEU A 12 13.99 7.94 -21.95
N PRO A 13 13.14 7.27 -22.75
CA PRO A 13 11.93 7.86 -23.30
C PRO A 13 11.02 8.45 -22.21
N ASP A 14 10.38 9.59 -22.48
CA ASP A 14 9.61 10.35 -21.49
C ASP A 14 8.44 9.56 -20.87
N TYR A 15 7.85 8.62 -21.64
CA TYR A 15 6.83 7.71 -21.13
C TYR A 15 7.38 6.77 -20.05
N ALA A 16 8.59 6.22 -20.26
CA ALA A 16 9.22 5.31 -19.31
C ALA A 16 9.56 6.03 -18.00
N ARG A 17 10.06 7.27 -18.11
CA ARG A 17 10.34 8.13 -16.95
C ARG A 17 9.08 8.41 -16.13
N SER A 18 7.98 8.78 -16.80
CA SER A 18 6.71 9.07 -16.13
C SER A 18 6.12 7.83 -15.45
N THR A 19 6.13 6.67 -16.11
CA THR A 19 5.66 5.41 -15.51
C THR A 19 6.47 4.98 -14.30
N ALA A 20 7.79 5.20 -14.32
CA ALA A 20 8.66 4.88 -13.19
C ALA A 20 8.35 5.78 -11.98
N TRP A 21 8.14 7.08 -12.18
CA TRP A 21 7.71 7.98 -11.11
C TRP A 21 6.36 7.60 -10.51
N ILE A 22 5.37 7.26 -11.34
CA ILE A 22 4.05 6.81 -10.88
C ILE A 22 4.18 5.54 -10.04
N LEU A 23 5.02 4.59 -10.45
CA LEU A 23 5.28 3.37 -9.69
C LEU A 23 5.92 3.69 -8.33
N VAL A 24 6.92 4.56 -8.29
CA VAL A 24 7.59 4.96 -7.04
C VAL A 24 6.59 5.61 -6.08
N ILE A 25 5.79 6.57 -6.55
CA ILE A 25 4.75 7.23 -5.73
C ILE A 25 3.76 6.20 -5.20
N THR A 26 3.28 5.29 -6.05
CA THR A 26 2.30 4.26 -5.66
C THR A 26 2.86 3.34 -4.57
N VAL A 27 4.12 2.90 -4.71
CA VAL A 27 4.76 2.04 -3.70
C VAL A 27 4.91 2.77 -2.37
N VAL A 28 5.38 4.02 -2.39
CA VAL A 28 5.52 4.84 -1.17
C VAL A 28 4.15 5.04 -0.50
N LEU A 29 3.11 5.33 -1.28
CA LEU A 29 1.75 5.52 -0.78
C LEU A 29 1.22 4.27 -0.07
N ILE A 30 1.39 3.08 -0.67
CA ILE A 30 0.98 1.82 -0.05
C ILE A 30 1.69 1.60 1.29
N VAL A 31 2.99 1.90 1.37
CA VAL A 31 3.77 1.79 2.62
C VAL A 31 3.29 2.81 3.66
N CYS A 32 3.02 4.06 3.26
CA CYS A 32 2.48 5.09 4.14
C CYS A 32 1.13 4.67 4.73
N VAL A 33 0.20 4.19 3.89
CA VAL A 33 -1.11 3.69 4.36
C VAL A 33 -0.95 2.50 5.30
N ALA A 34 -0.06 1.56 4.99
CA ALA A 34 0.22 0.42 5.87
C ALA A 34 0.71 0.86 7.26
N LEU A 35 1.59 1.88 7.34
CA LEU A 35 2.05 2.43 8.62
C LEU A 35 0.97 3.26 9.33
N LEU A 36 0.16 4.02 8.60
CA LEU A 36 -0.94 4.81 9.16
C LEU A 36 -1.97 3.90 9.85
N THR A 37 -2.32 2.75 9.26
CA THR A 37 -3.25 1.80 9.90
C THR A 37 -2.69 1.21 11.21
N LEU A 38 -1.37 0.99 11.30
CA LEU A 38 -0.72 0.58 12.55
C LEU A 38 -0.83 1.69 13.60
N TRP A 39 -0.56 2.93 13.20
CA TRP A 39 -0.67 4.10 14.07
C TRP A 39 -2.08 4.29 14.59
N GLU A 40 -3.07 4.21 13.72
CA GLU A 40 -4.49 4.27 14.08
C GLU A 40 -4.84 3.22 15.15
N ARG A 41 -4.42 1.97 14.98
CA ARG A 41 -4.63 0.91 15.98
C ARG A 41 -3.95 1.19 17.32
N LYS A 42 -2.78 1.85 17.31
CA LYS A 42 -2.09 2.26 18.54
C LYS A 42 -2.82 3.40 19.24
N VAL A 43 -3.28 4.41 18.50
CA VAL A 43 -4.04 5.55 19.03
C VAL A 43 -5.34 5.09 19.67
N ILE A 44 -6.13 4.26 18.97
CA ILE A 44 -7.38 3.71 19.51
C ILE A 44 -7.13 2.88 20.78
N GLY A 45 -6.03 2.12 20.81
CA GLY A 45 -5.62 1.38 22.00
C GLY A 45 -5.34 2.30 23.19
N TRP A 46 -4.57 3.37 22.96
CA TRP A 46 -4.24 4.35 24.00
C TRP A 46 -5.46 5.11 24.52
N MET A 47 -6.41 5.46 23.65
CA MET A 47 -7.69 6.07 24.05
C MET A 47 -8.49 5.16 24.99
N GLN A 48 -8.36 3.83 24.82
CA GLN A 48 -9.05 2.82 25.61
C GLN A 48 -8.23 2.30 26.79
N LEU A 49 -7.11 2.97 27.16
CA LEU A 49 -6.20 2.53 28.23
C LEU A 49 -5.68 1.08 28.04
N ARG A 50 -5.60 0.60 26.80
CA ARG A 50 -5.01 -0.70 26.44
C ARG A 50 -3.80 -0.55 25.54
N ARG A 51 -2.88 -1.50 25.62
CA ARG A 51 -1.73 -1.51 24.69
C ARG A 51 -2.22 -1.92 23.30
N GLY A 52 -1.91 -1.08 22.31
CA GLY A 52 -2.07 -1.42 20.90
C GLY A 52 -1.11 -2.55 20.45
N PRO A 53 -1.10 -2.90 19.16
CA PRO A 53 -0.33 -4.04 18.64
C PRO A 53 1.17 -3.95 18.99
N ASN A 54 1.68 -4.94 19.75
CA ASN A 54 3.06 -4.93 20.29
C ASN A 54 3.85 -6.24 20.02
N ARG A 55 3.22 -7.28 19.45
CA ARG A 55 3.80 -8.64 19.39
C ARG A 55 4.62 -8.91 18.13
N VAL A 56 4.16 -8.45 16.96
CA VAL A 56 4.84 -8.76 15.69
C VAL A 56 6.01 -7.79 15.49
N ARG A 57 7.24 -8.31 15.65
CA ARG A 57 8.50 -7.57 15.49
C ARG A 57 9.20 -8.04 14.22
N ILE A 58 9.56 -7.11 13.34
CA ILE A 58 10.39 -7.40 12.15
C ILE A 58 11.83 -6.99 12.47
N PHE A 59 12.80 -7.88 12.25
CA PHE A 59 14.25 -7.63 12.28
C PHE A 59 14.80 -6.82 13.48
N GLY A 60 14.18 -6.86 14.67
CA GLY A 60 14.67 -6.06 15.80
C GLY A 60 14.08 -4.65 15.92
N LEU A 61 13.31 -4.17 14.93
CA LEU A 61 12.67 -2.85 14.93
C LEU A 61 11.57 -2.73 15.99
N LEU A 62 11.05 -1.49 16.16
CA LEU A 62 10.00 -1.13 17.10
C LEU A 62 8.88 -2.19 17.17
N PRO A 63 8.40 -2.52 18.38
CA PRO A 63 7.37 -3.54 18.53
C PRO A 63 6.08 -3.14 17.78
N GLY A 64 5.57 -4.09 17.00
CA GLY A 64 4.35 -3.94 16.20
C GLY A 64 4.56 -3.58 14.72
N VAL A 65 5.74 -3.14 14.28
CA VAL A 65 5.98 -2.71 12.88
C VAL A 65 5.78 -3.85 11.87
N GLY A 66 5.84 -5.10 12.30
CA GLY A 66 5.53 -6.24 11.44
C GLY A 66 4.05 -6.54 11.22
N GLN A 67 3.17 -5.85 11.93
CA GLN A 67 1.73 -6.08 11.84
C GLN A 67 1.16 -5.86 10.42
N PRO A 68 1.48 -4.76 9.70
CA PRO A 68 0.90 -4.50 8.38
C PRO A 68 1.33 -5.53 7.35
N PHE A 69 2.57 -6.04 7.44
CA PHE A 69 3.06 -7.11 6.56
C PHE A 69 2.32 -8.43 6.83
N ALA A 70 2.09 -8.78 8.09
CA ALA A 70 1.29 -9.95 8.46
C ALA A 70 -0.15 -9.84 7.97
N ASP A 71 -0.74 -8.63 8.03
CA ASP A 71 -2.09 -8.38 7.53
C ASP A 71 -2.16 -8.53 6.01
N VAL A 72 -1.16 -8.06 5.25
CA VAL A 72 -1.09 -8.25 3.79
C VAL A 72 -1.00 -9.73 3.44
N ILE A 73 -0.08 -10.47 4.07
CA ILE A 73 0.06 -11.91 3.81
C ILE A 73 -1.25 -12.65 4.12
N LYS A 74 -1.89 -12.31 5.24
CA LYS A 74 -3.18 -12.87 5.63
C LYS A 74 -4.26 -12.60 4.58
N LEU A 75 -4.30 -11.40 4.00
CA LEU A 75 -5.28 -11.05 2.96
C LEU A 75 -4.99 -11.75 1.63
N LEU A 76 -3.71 -11.95 1.27
CA LEU A 76 -3.33 -12.66 0.04
C LEU A 76 -3.65 -14.16 0.09
N VAL A 77 -3.51 -14.78 1.26
CA VAL A 77 -3.83 -16.20 1.47
C VAL A 77 -5.33 -16.43 1.69
N LYS A 78 -6.10 -15.36 1.96
CA LYS A 78 -7.51 -15.48 2.26
C LYS A 78 -8.32 -15.95 1.05
N GLU A 79 -9.15 -16.95 1.27
CA GLU A 79 -10.06 -17.48 0.26
C GLU A 79 -11.02 -16.39 -0.25
N VAL A 80 -11.14 -16.29 -1.58
CA VAL A 80 -12.04 -15.35 -2.25
C VAL A 80 -13.41 -16.01 -2.41
N ILE A 81 -14.35 -15.66 -1.54
CA ILE A 81 -15.72 -16.17 -1.58
C ILE A 81 -16.55 -15.29 -2.54
N ILE A 82 -17.06 -15.89 -3.62
CA ILE A 82 -17.96 -15.23 -4.57
C ILE A 82 -19.40 -15.72 -4.32
N PRO A 83 -20.35 -14.83 -3.97
CA PRO A 83 -21.70 -15.25 -3.65
C PRO A 83 -22.43 -15.83 -4.88
N ALA A 84 -23.15 -16.94 -4.67
CA ALA A 84 -23.84 -17.68 -5.74
C ALA A 84 -24.91 -16.84 -6.45
N ASN A 85 -25.61 -15.95 -5.73
CA ASN A 85 -26.67 -15.09 -6.25
C ASN A 85 -26.18 -13.70 -6.70
N SER A 86 -24.93 -13.56 -7.11
CA SER A 86 -24.36 -12.28 -7.55
C SER A 86 -23.93 -12.27 -9.01
N ASN A 87 -23.91 -11.07 -9.61
CA ASN A 87 -23.29 -10.89 -10.91
C ASN A 87 -21.76 -11.00 -10.77
N LYS A 88 -21.21 -12.14 -11.19
CA LYS A 88 -19.77 -12.46 -11.11
C LYS A 88 -18.86 -11.46 -11.83
N PHE A 89 -19.37 -10.77 -12.85
CA PHE A 89 -18.62 -9.75 -13.59
C PHE A 89 -18.52 -8.47 -12.76
N LEU A 90 -19.67 -7.95 -12.30
CA LEU A 90 -19.72 -6.73 -11.48
C LEU A 90 -18.94 -6.89 -10.16
N PHE A 91 -19.04 -8.05 -9.52
CA PHE A 91 -18.38 -8.32 -8.24
C PHE A 91 -16.84 -8.27 -8.34
N ARG A 92 -16.27 -8.72 -9.47
CA ARG A 92 -14.82 -8.66 -9.71
C ARG A 92 -14.35 -7.27 -10.16
N LEU A 93 -15.21 -6.54 -10.86
CA LEU A 93 -14.87 -5.26 -11.46
C LEU A 93 -15.05 -4.09 -10.48
N ALA A 94 -15.98 -4.19 -9.53
CA ALA A 94 -16.25 -3.15 -8.54
C ALA A 94 -15.03 -2.75 -7.69
N PRO A 95 -14.21 -3.67 -7.16
CA PRO A 95 -12.99 -3.30 -6.43
C PRO A 95 -11.98 -2.54 -7.31
N ILE A 96 -11.91 -2.86 -8.60
CA ILE A 96 -10.99 -2.21 -9.54
C ILE A 96 -11.45 -0.78 -9.81
N ILE A 97 -12.74 -0.56 -10.07
CA ILE A 97 -13.31 0.78 -10.25
C ILE A 97 -13.13 1.64 -9.00
N ALA A 98 -13.21 1.06 -7.80
CA ALA A 98 -13.00 1.83 -6.57
C ALA A 98 -11.52 2.21 -6.35
N LEU A 99 -10.59 1.30 -6.66
CA LEU A 99 -9.17 1.48 -6.37
C LEU A 99 -8.46 2.42 -7.36
N VAL A 100 -8.76 2.30 -8.67
CA VAL A 100 -8.03 3.03 -9.72
C VAL A 100 -8.15 4.56 -9.58
N PRO A 101 -9.34 5.16 -9.39
CA PRO A 101 -9.48 6.61 -9.22
C PRO A 101 -8.83 7.11 -7.93
N ALA A 102 -8.89 6.32 -6.85
CA ALA A 102 -8.29 6.67 -5.57
C ALA A 102 -6.77 6.81 -5.66
N LEU A 103 -6.11 5.91 -6.40
CA LEU A 103 -4.67 5.99 -6.66
C LEU A 103 -4.33 7.08 -7.68
N ALA A 104 -5.16 7.28 -8.70
CA ALA A 104 -4.94 8.30 -9.73
C ALA A 104 -5.02 9.74 -9.17
N ALA A 105 -5.87 9.98 -8.16
CA ALA A 105 -6.01 11.29 -7.54
C ALA A 105 -4.70 11.80 -6.89
N TRP A 106 -3.86 10.89 -6.39
CA TRP A 106 -2.57 11.25 -5.79
C TRP A 106 -1.52 11.69 -6.80
N ALA A 107 -1.69 11.37 -8.08
CA ALA A 107 -0.77 11.83 -9.13
C ALA A 107 -0.91 13.33 -9.44
N VAL A 108 -1.96 13.99 -8.94
CA VAL A 108 -2.27 15.40 -9.23
C VAL A 108 -1.63 16.35 -8.21
N ILE A 109 -1.25 15.85 -7.04
CA ILE A 109 -0.67 16.67 -5.97
C ILE A 109 0.81 16.94 -6.30
N PRO A 110 1.24 18.21 -6.39
CA PRO A 110 2.62 18.57 -6.70
C PRO A 110 3.61 18.23 -5.58
#